data_AF-A0A383C133-F1
#
_entry.id   AF-A0A383C133-F1
#
_cell.length_a   1.000
_cell.length_b   1.000
_cell.length_c   1.000
_cell.angle_alpha   90.00
_cell.angle_beta   90.00
_cell.angle_gamma   90.00
#
_symmetry.space_group_name_H-M   'P 1'
#
loop_
_entity.id
_entity.type
_entity.pdbx_description
1 polymer ?
#
loop_
_entity_poly.entity_id
_entity_poly.type
_entity_poly.pdbx_seq_one_letter_code
_entity_poly.pdbx_strand_id
1 'polypeptide(L)'
;MKNLKIAKIQNRLKDKKIDSLIINRTDEFLNEYISSDSERLFWVTNFSGSAGRAIISQNDSNLFVDGRYTFQAKEQIDDSVISLFYFNDFSKELNKHFDKHKCVALDPKLHSIEEVNKIIELANKNETKLHFTTPNLIDELWSDKPERKYSAIFDHPINFAGIETSNKVDQFIQELKNNNLDSYFLSSLDSIAWLLNLRGDDILHSPLAFAYLFISVENKPVLYL
;
A
#
# COMPACT_ATOMS: atom_id res chain seq x y z
N MET A 1 11.39 -27.58 -1.74
CA MET A 1 10.01 -27.24 -1.33
C MET A 1 9.52 -26.07 -2.17
N LYS A 2 9.32 -26.28 -3.49
CA LYS A 2 9.02 -25.20 -4.42
C LYS A 2 7.57 -24.73 -4.24
N ASN A 3 7.47 -23.53 -3.66
CA ASN A 3 6.36 -22.58 -3.67
C ASN A 3 4.99 -22.94 -3.04
N LEU A 4 5.02 -23.43 -1.80
CA LEU A 4 3.82 -23.63 -0.96
C LEU A 4 2.96 -22.35 -0.78
N LYS A 5 3.54 -21.15 -0.86
CA LYS A 5 2.81 -19.89 -0.61
C LYS A 5 1.87 -19.54 -1.77
N ILE A 6 2.35 -19.57 -3.01
CA ILE A 6 1.52 -19.34 -4.19
C ILE A 6 0.38 -20.37 -4.26
N ALA A 7 0.67 -21.65 -4.02
CA ALA A 7 -0.36 -22.68 -4.00
C ALA A 7 -1.42 -22.44 -2.90
N LYS A 8 -1.01 -21.99 -1.70
CA LYS A 8 -1.93 -21.59 -0.63
C LYS A 8 -2.82 -20.42 -1.05
N ILE A 9 -2.24 -19.41 -1.72
CA ILE A 9 -2.99 -18.26 -2.22
C ILE A 9 -4.00 -18.73 -3.27
N GLN A 10 -3.58 -19.51 -4.27
CA GLN A 10 -4.46 -20.03 -5.32
C GLN A 10 -5.64 -20.84 -4.76
N ASN A 11 -5.37 -21.71 -3.77
CA ASN A 11 -6.43 -22.43 -3.05
C ASN A 11 -7.40 -21.46 -2.36
N ARG A 12 -6.88 -20.45 -1.65
CA ARG A 12 -7.73 -19.44 -0.98
C ARG A 12 -8.54 -18.61 -1.98
N LEU A 13 -7.96 -18.26 -3.13
CA LEU A 13 -8.67 -17.58 -4.22
C LEU A 13 -9.82 -18.45 -4.74
N LYS A 14 -9.59 -19.75 -4.92
CA LYS A 14 -10.62 -20.71 -5.36
C LYS A 14 -11.76 -20.81 -4.34
N ASP A 15 -11.43 -20.94 -3.06
CA ASP A 15 -12.41 -21.00 -1.97
C ASP A 15 -13.29 -19.74 -1.91
N LYS A 16 -12.70 -18.57 -2.14
CA LYS A 16 -13.41 -17.28 -2.14
C LYS A 16 -14.05 -16.92 -3.49
N LYS A 17 -13.92 -17.76 -4.52
CA LYS A 17 -14.39 -17.47 -5.90
C LYS A 17 -13.80 -16.17 -6.45
N ILE A 18 -12.50 -15.98 -6.22
CA ILE A 18 -11.69 -14.88 -6.74
C ILE A 18 -10.79 -15.46 -7.84
N ASP A 19 -10.77 -14.83 -9.00
CA ASP A 19 -9.97 -15.28 -10.14
C ASP A 19 -8.54 -14.74 -10.10
N SER A 20 -8.37 -13.52 -9.61
CA SER A 20 -7.08 -12.82 -9.58
C SER A 20 -6.95 -11.92 -8.35
N LEU A 21 -5.77 -11.86 -7.76
CA LEU A 21 -5.43 -10.96 -6.66
C LEU A 21 -4.28 -10.04 -7.06
N ILE A 22 -4.47 -8.73 -6.87
CA ILE A 22 -3.44 -7.71 -7.03
C ILE A 22 -2.75 -7.51 -5.69
N ILE A 23 -1.41 -7.49 -5.71
CA ILE A 23 -0.57 -7.30 -4.52
C ILE A 23 0.43 -6.19 -4.81
N ASN A 24 0.37 -5.10 -4.06
CA ASN A 24 1.32 -4.00 -4.18
C ASN A 24 2.45 -4.12 -3.14
N ARG A 25 3.66 -3.69 -3.51
CA ARG A 25 4.72 -3.39 -2.54
C ARG A 25 4.46 -2.01 -1.92
N THR A 26 3.57 -1.95 -0.93
CA THR A 26 3.36 -0.73 -0.13
C THR A 26 2.59 -1.04 1.16
N ASP A 27 2.40 -0.03 2.00
CA ASP A 27 1.56 -0.04 3.19
C ASP A 27 0.35 0.90 3.02
N GLU A 28 -0.48 1.03 4.06
CA GLU A 28 -1.68 1.87 4.05
C GLU A 28 -1.42 3.39 4.03
N PHE A 29 -0.14 3.79 4.08
CA PHE A 29 0.32 5.18 4.02
C PHE A 29 1.02 5.47 2.68
N LEU A 30 1.12 4.47 1.81
CA LEU A 30 1.79 4.52 0.51
C LEU A 30 3.30 4.84 0.60
N ASN A 31 3.97 4.39 1.66
CA ASN A 31 5.38 4.68 1.89
C ASN A 31 6.32 3.92 0.93
N GLU A 32 7.50 4.50 0.67
CA GLU A 32 8.60 3.84 -0.06
C GLU A 32 9.36 2.82 0.81
N TYR A 33 9.55 3.09 2.11
CA TYR A 33 10.02 2.10 3.07
C TYR A 33 8.83 1.68 3.92
N ILE A 34 8.64 0.38 4.10
CA ILE A 34 7.51 -0.14 4.85
C ILE A 34 8.01 -1.00 6.01
N SER A 35 7.18 -1.15 7.03
CA SER A 35 7.45 -2.05 8.14
C SER A 35 7.41 -3.51 7.71
N SER A 36 8.08 -4.37 8.47
CA SER A 36 8.16 -5.80 8.17
C SER A 36 6.80 -6.50 8.15
N ASP A 37 5.80 -5.99 8.88
CA ASP A 37 4.43 -6.52 8.85
C ASP A 37 3.67 -6.16 7.55
N SER A 38 4.18 -5.21 6.77
CA SER A 38 3.58 -4.79 5.49
C SER A 38 4.26 -5.40 4.26
N GLU A 39 5.34 -6.17 4.43
CA GLU A 39 6.13 -6.81 3.37
C GLU A 39 5.43 -8.02 2.71
N ARG A 40 4.16 -7.84 2.30
CA ARG A 40 3.32 -8.87 1.69
C ARG A 40 3.85 -9.34 0.35
N LEU A 41 4.32 -8.43 -0.51
CA LEU A 41 4.89 -8.80 -1.80
C LEU A 41 6.14 -9.68 -1.61
N PHE A 42 7.02 -9.29 -0.69
CA PHE A 42 8.18 -10.10 -0.32
C PHE A 42 7.76 -11.46 0.22
N TRP A 43 6.79 -11.51 1.14
CA TRP A 43 6.29 -12.78 1.67
C TRP A 43 5.79 -13.70 0.55
N VAL A 44 5.05 -13.18 -0.43
CA VAL A 44 4.49 -13.98 -1.55
C VAL A 44 5.56 -14.44 -2.54
N THR A 45 6.50 -13.57 -2.89
CA THR A 45 7.35 -13.75 -4.07
C THR A 45 8.83 -13.96 -3.77
N ASN A 46 9.25 -13.73 -2.52
CA ASN A 46 10.64 -13.57 -2.07
C ASN A 46 11.39 -12.37 -2.68
N PHE A 47 10.75 -11.55 -3.51
CA PHE A 47 11.35 -10.34 -4.05
C PHE A 47 11.38 -9.22 -3.01
N SER A 48 12.58 -8.70 -2.72
CA SER A 48 12.85 -7.73 -1.64
C SER A 48 13.14 -6.31 -2.12
N GLY A 49 12.94 -6.01 -3.42
CA GLY A 49 13.11 -4.65 -3.93
C GLY A 49 12.00 -3.72 -3.42
N SER A 50 12.28 -2.42 -3.34
CA SER A 50 11.33 -1.45 -2.76
C SER A 50 10.15 -1.11 -3.68
N ALA A 51 10.21 -1.45 -4.96
CA ALA A 51 9.14 -1.21 -5.92
C ALA A 51 8.78 -2.47 -6.72
N GLY A 52 7.51 -2.86 -6.64
CA GLY A 52 6.96 -3.94 -7.42
C GLY A 52 5.48 -4.18 -7.19
N ARG A 53 4.88 -4.96 -8.07
CA ARG A 53 3.49 -5.45 -7.96
C ARG A 53 3.44 -6.90 -8.38
N ALA A 54 2.50 -7.66 -7.83
CA ALA A 54 2.19 -8.98 -8.32
C ALA A 54 0.71 -9.12 -8.69
N ILE A 55 0.45 -9.99 -9.66
CA ILE A 55 -0.88 -10.49 -9.96
C ILE A 55 -0.84 -12.00 -9.83
N ILE A 56 -1.60 -12.54 -8.89
CA ILE A 56 -1.71 -13.98 -8.66
C ILE A 56 -3.10 -14.43 -9.12
N SER A 57 -3.15 -15.36 -10.06
CA SER A 57 -4.38 -16.01 -10.53
C SER A 57 -4.34 -17.51 -10.28
N GLN A 58 -5.42 -18.22 -10.62
CA GLN A 58 -5.46 -19.68 -10.53
C GLN A 58 -4.37 -20.38 -11.35
N ASN A 59 -3.96 -19.79 -12.49
CA ASN A 59 -3.08 -20.44 -13.45
C ASN A 59 -1.71 -19.76 -13.56
N ASP A 60 -1.62 -18.48 -13.21
CA ASP A 60 -0.43 -17.66 -13.44
C ASP A 60 -0.06 -16.86 -12.20
N SER A 61 1.23 -16.57 -12.04
CA SER A 61 1.75 -15.68 -11.01
C SER A 61 2.77 -14.76 -11.65
N ASN A 62 2.49 -13.46 -11.66
CA ASN A 62 3.28 -12.48 -12.38
C ASN A 62 3.83 -11.45 -11.39
N LEU A 63 5.13 -11.17 -11.45
CA LEU A 63 5.79 -10.10 -10.71
C LEU A 63 6.23 -9.01 -11.69
N PHE A 64 5.92 -7.76 -11.36
CA PHE A 64 6.22 -6.57 -12.15
C PHE A 64 7.17 -5.68 -11.37
N VAL A 65 8.36 -5.42 -11.92
CA VAL A 65 9.39 -4.60 -11.26
C VAL A 65 9.95 -3.55 -12.20
N ASP A 66 10.42 -2.44 -11.65
CA ASP A 66 11.10 -1.42 -12.45
C ASP A 66 12.54 -1.86 -12.83
N GLY A 67 13.17 -1.12 -13.74
CA GLY A 67 14.47 -1.46 -14.33
C GLY A 67 15.58 -1.70 -13.30
N ARG A 68 15.55 -1.03 -12.14
CA ARG A 68 16.55 -1.18 -11.06
C ARG A 68 16.59 -2.59 -10.50
N TYR A 69 15.46 -3.30 -10.55
CA TYR A 69 15.25 -4.55 -9.83
C TYR A 69 15.20 -5.79 -10.72
N THR A 70 15.36 -5.65 -12.03
CA THR A 70 15.23 -6.78 -12.97
C THR A 70 16.22 -7.91 -12.69
N PHE A 71 17.50 -7.59 -12.40
CA PHE A 71 18.50 -8.59 -12.04
C PHE A 71 18.22 -9.21 -10.66
N GLN A 72 17.96 -8.36 -9.65
CA GLN A 72 17.62 -8.80 -8.29
C GLN A 72 16.41 -9.74 -8.28
N ALA A 73 15.35 -9.40 -9.01
CA ALA A 73 14.14 -10.22 -9.08
C ALA A 73 14.43 -11.60 -9.69
N LYS A 74 15.23 -11.67 -10.76
CA LYS A 74 15.63 -12.96 -11.36
C LYS A 74 16.40 -13.86 -10.40
N GLU A 75 17.22 -13.29 -9.51
CA GLU A 75 17.95 -14.08 -8.52
C GLU A 75 17.08 -14.51 -7.32
N GLN A 76 16.04 -13.74 -6.99
CA GLN A 76 15.26 -13.93 -5.77
C GLN A 76 13.99 -14.75 -5.95
N ILE A 77 13.33 -14.67 -7.12
CA ILE A 77 12.07 -15.39 -7.36
C ILE A 77 12.33 -16.83 -7.83
N ASP A 78 11.34 -17.71 -7.60
CA ASP A 78 11.29 -19.02 -8.27
C ASP A 78 10.66 -18.84 -9.66
N ASP A 79 11.51 -18.69 -10.68
CA ASP A 79 11.13 -18.45 -12.08
C ASP A 79 10.30 -19.60 -12.71
N SER A 80 10.29 -20.78 -12.09
CA SER A 80 9.41 -21.88 -12.48
C SER A 80 7.94 -21.70 -12.04
N VAL A 81 7.68 -20.70 -11.18
CA VAL A 81 6.35 -20.40 -10.65
C VAL A 81 5.94 -18.96 -10.92
N ILE A 82 6.88 -18.01 -10.87
CA ILE A 82 6.61 -16.59 -11.03
C ILE A 82 7.24 -16.08 -12.33
N SER A 83 6.41 -15.56 -13.22
CA SER A 83 6.87 -14.88 -14.43
C SER A 83 7.23 -13.43 -14.10
N LEU A 84 8.42 -13.00 -14.53
CA LEU A 84 8.92 -11.64 -14.32
C LEU A 84 8.59 -10.75 -15.52
N PHE A 85 7.97 -9.60 -15.27
CA PHE A 85 7.64 -8.58 -16.25
C PHE A 85 8.21 -7.22 -15.86
N TYR A 86 8.34 -6.32 -16.85
CA TYR A 86 8.66 -4.93 -16.58
C TYR A 86 7.44 -4.21 -15.98
N PHE A 87 7.68 -3.26 -15.08
CA PHE A 87 6.62 -2.49 -14.44
C PHE A 87 5.66 -1.81 -15.43
N ASN A 88 6.18 -1.33 -16.56
CA ASN A 88 5.38 -0.67 -17.60
C ASN A 88 4.36 -1.61 -18.28
N ASP A 89 4.57 -2.94 -18.20
CA ASP A 89 3.62 -3.92 -18.72
C ASP A 89 2.47 -4.21 -17.74
N PHE A 90 2.51 -3.70 -16.51
CA PHE A 90 1.51 -4.00 -15.47
C PHE A 90 0.08 -3.75 -15.96
N SER A 91 -0.21 -2.55 -16.49
CA SER A 91 -1.57 -2.22 -16.95
C SER A 91 -2.04 -3.12 -18.09
N LYS A 92 -1.13 -3.49 -19.00
CA LYS A 92 -1.43 -4.38 -20.13
C LYS A 92 -1.76 -5.79 -19.66
N GLU A 93 -0.97 -6.33 -18.75
CA GLU A 93 -1.20 -7.66 -18.19
C GLU A 93 -2.43 -7.68 -17.28
N LEU A 94 -2.60 -6.66 -16.44
CA LEU A 94 -3.76 -6.48 -15.57
C LEU A 94 -5.07 -6.55 -16.35
N ASN A 95 -5.17 -5.87 -17.50
CA ASN A 95 -6.37 -5.85 -18.34
C ASN A 95 -6.84 -7.26 -18.76
N LYS A 96 -5.94 -8.24 -18.88
CA LYS A 96 -6.30 -9.62 -19.27
C LYS A 96 -7.10 -10.36 -18.19
N HIS A 97 -7.08 -9.85 -16.96
CA HIS A 97 -7.82 -10.41 -15.82
C HIS A 97 -9.25 -9.89 -15.73
N PHE A 98 -9.63 -8.87 -16.52
CA PHE A 98 -10.94 -8.25 -16.51
C PHE A 98 -11.82 -8.83 -17.61
N ASP A 99 -12.85 -9.56 -17.20
CA ASP A 99 -13.86 -10.19 -18.06
C ASP A 99 -15.18 -10.34 -17.29
N LYS A 100 -16.30 -10.50 -18.00
CA LYS A 100 -17.69 -10.46 -17.48
C LYS A 100 -17.99 -11.48 -16.38
N HIS A 101 -17.20 -12.55 -16.32
CA HIS A 101 -17.40 -13.66 -15.38
C HIS A 101 -16.26 -13.81 -14.37
N LYS A 102 -15.31 -12.88 -14.37
CA LYS A 102 -14.17 -12.91 -13.45
C LYS A 102 -14.40 -12.01 -12.25
N CYS A 103 -13.70 -12.36 -11.16
CA CYS A 103 -13.58 -11.57 -9.96
C CYS A 103 -12.12 -11.21 -9.70
N VAL A 104 -11.80 -9.92 -9.70
CA VAL A 104 -10.48 -9.39 -9.36
C VAL A 104 -10.52 -8.80 -7.96
N ALA A 105 -9.58 -9.21 -7.12
CA ALA A 105 -9.44 -8.74 -5.74
C ALA A 105 -8.24 -7.83 -5.55
N LEU A 106 -8.38 -6.88 -4.63
CA LEU A 106 -7.32 -6.00 -4.17
C LEU A 106 -7.65 -5.49 -2.76
N ASP A 107 -6.63 -5.11 -2.00
CA ASP A 107 -6.81 -4.41 -0.72
C ASP A 107 -6.85 -2.90 -0.99
N PRO A 108 -8.00 -2.22 -0.83
CA PRO A 108 -8.15 -0.83 -1.24
C PRO A 108 -7.25 0.13 -0.45
N LYS A 109 -6.71 -0.27 0.70
CA LYS A 109 -5.78 0.57 1.48
C LYS A 109 -4.37 0.64 0.87
N LEU A 110 -4.02 -0.30 -0.01
CA LEU A 110 -2.66 -0.40 -0.60
C LEU A 110 -2.57 0.24 -1.99
N HIS A 111 -3.54 1.09 -2.33
CA HIS A 111 -3.65 1.76 -3.61
C HIS A 111 -4.01 3.24 -3.40
N SER A 112 -3.59 4.10 -4.32
CA SER A 112 -4.13 5.46 -4.33
C SER A 112 -5.59 5.46 -4.78
N ILE A 113 -6.34 6.49 -4.39
CA ILE A 113 -7.73 6.68 -4.83
C ILE A 113 -7.84 6.71 -6.36
N GLU A 114 -6.85 7.30 -7.05
CA GLU A 114 -6.79 7.36 -8.50
C GLU A 114 -6.64 5.97 -9.12
N GLU A 115 -5.79 5.13 -8.55
CA GLU A 115 -5.62 3.75 -9.01
C GLU A 115 -6.88 2.92 -8.81
N VAL A 116 -7.50 3.02 -7.63
CA VAL A 116 -8.75 2.30 -7.35
C VAL A 116 -9.86 2.74 -8.31
N ASN A 117 -9.99 4.04 -8.58
CA ASN A 117 -10.98 4.55 -9.54
C ASN A 117 -10.75 4.01 -10.95
N LYS A 118 -9.50 3.99 -11.44
CA LYS A 118 -9.16 3.38 -12.74
C LYS A 118 -9.51 1.89 -12.80
N ILE A 119 -9.29 1.17 -11.71
CA ILE A 119 -9.66 -0.26 -11.60
C ILE A 119 -11.18 -0.45 -11.59
N ILE A 120 -11.92 0.42 -10.90
CA ILE A 120 -13.40 0.43 -10.91
C ILE A 120 -13.93 0.70 -12.31
N GLU A 121 -13.40 1.70 -13.02
CA GLU A 121 -13.79 2.00 -14.40
C GLU A 121 -13.51 0.81 -15.34
N LEU A 122 -12.33 0.18 -15.21
CA LEU A 122 -11.97 -1.00 -15.97
C LEU A 122 -12.89 -2.18 -15.68
N ALA A 123 -13.25 -2.40 -14.41
CA ALA A 123 -14.20 -3.43 -14.00
C ALA A 123 -15.59 -3.19 -14.58
N ASN A 124 -16.11 -1.98 -14.48
CA ASN A 124 -17.42 -1.62 -15.01
C ASN A 124 -17.46 -1.81 -16.54
N LYS A 125 -16.40 -1.40 -17.24
CA LYS A 125 -16.30 -1.56 -18.71
C LYS A 125 -16.34 -3.01 -19.16
N ASN A 126 -15.73 -3.92 -18.40
CA ASN A 126 -15.64 -5.35 -18.74
C ASN A 126 -16.65 -6.22 -17.97
N GLU A 127 -17.61 -5.61 -17.27
CA GLU A 127 -18.56 -6.31 -16.40
C GLU A 127 -17.88 -7.25 -15.38
N THR A 128 -16.66 -6.93 -14.95
CA THR A 128 -15.87 -7.73 -14.00
C THR A 128 -16.28 -7.41 -12.57
N LYS A 129 -16.36 -8.43 -11.72
CA LYS A 129 -16.60 -8.22 -10.28
C LYS A 129 -15.33 -7.76 -9.58
N LEU A 130 -15.41 -6.71 -8.78
CA LEU A 130 -14.35 -6.34 -7.84
C LEU A 130 -14.62 -6.90 -6.45
N HIS A 131 -13.57 -7.39 -5.80
CA HIS A 131 -13.60 -7.81 -4.41
C HIS A 131 -12.54 -7.06 -3.61
N PHE A 132 -12.98 -6.03 -2.88
CA PHE A 132 -12.11 -5.33 -1.94
C PHE A 132 -11.89 -6.19 -0.70
N THR A 133 -10.64 -6.59 -0.45
CA THR A 133 -10.31 -7.48 0.68
C THR A 133 -10.12 -6.66 1.95
N THR A 134 -10.92 -6.98 2.97
CA THR A 134 -10.76 -6.41 4.32
C THR A 134 -11.11 -7.47 5.37
N PRO A 135 -10.13 -8.07 6.09
CA PRO A 135 -8.69 -7.80 6.07
C PRO A 135 -8.00 -8.24 4.76
N ASN A 136 -6.72 -7.91 4.61
CA ASN A 136 -5.91 -8.31 3.45
C ASN A 136 -5.85 -9.84 3.33
N LEU A 137 -6.04 -10.38 2.12
CA LEU A 137 -6.06 -11.83 1.90
C LEU A 137 -4.72 -12.51 2.23
N ILE A 138 -3.59 -11.82 2.01
CA ILE A 138 -2.27 -12.35 2.36
C ILE A 138 -2.10 -12.48 3.86
N ASP A 139 -2.65 -11.55 4.65
CA ASP A 139 -2.59 -11.61 6.11
C ASP A 139 -3.34 -12.83 6.67
N GLU A 140 -4.39 -13.29 6.00
CA GLU A 140 -5.10 -14.53 6.37
C GLU A 140 -4.24 -15.79 6.23
N LEU A 141 -3.16 -15.73 5.44
CA LEU A 141 -2.29 -16.86 5.10
C LEU A 141 -0.89 -16.75 5.73
N TRP A 142 -0.49 -15.56 6.17
CA TRP A 142 0.81 -15.26 6.75
C TRP A 142 0.83 -15.59 8.25
N SER A 143 1.01 -16.87 8.58
CA SER A 143 0.95 -17.35 9.97
C SER A 143 2.03 -16.80 10.90
N ASP A 144 3.20 -16.49 10.35
CA ASP A 144 4.36 -15.94 11.03
C ASP A 144 4.55 -14.44 10.70
N LYS A 145 3.44 -13.73 10.49
CA LYS A 145 3.46 -12.28 10.22
C LYS A 145 4.11 -11.55 11.41
N PRO A 146 5.15 -10.75 11.17
CA PRO A 146 5.73 -9.92 12.23
C PRO A 146 4.69 -9.01 12.85
N GLU A 147 4.74 -8.82 14.17
CA GLU A 147 3.94 -7.79 14.82
C GLU A 147 4.43 -6.40 14.42
N ARG A 148 3.49 -5.49 14.21
CA ARG A 148 3.81 -4.08 14.00
C ARG A 148 4.40 -3.50 15.28
N LYS A 149 5.51 -2.78 15.13
CA LYS A 149 6.18 -2.09 16.23
C LYS A 149 5.85 -0.60 16.17
N TYR A 150 5.59 -0.04 17.34
CA TYR A 150 5.35 1.38 17.53
C TYR A 150 6.44 1.93 18.46
N SER A 151 7.13 2.96 18.00
CA SER A 151 8.17 3.68 18.70
C SER A 151 7.58 4.80 19.55
N ALA A 152 8.41 5.35 20.44
CA ALA A 152 8.04 6.56 21.17
C ALA A 152 8.09 7.76 20.21
N ILE A 153 7.00 8.53 20.17
CA ILE A 153 6.95 9.79 19.44
C ILE A 153 7.70 10.85 20.23
N PHE A 154 8.48 11.67 19.53
CA PHE A 154 9.24 12.77 20.12
C PHE A 154 9.13 14.06 19.30
N ASP A 155 9.33 15.19 19.96
CA ASP A 155 9.25 16.51 19.33
C ASP A 155 10.44 16.73 18.38
N HIS A 156 10.16 17.36 17.24
CA HIS A 156 11.17 17.98 16.39
C HIS A 156 11.41 19.42 16.89
N PRO A 157 12.55 19.71 17.52
CA PRO A 157 12.74 20.98 18.22
C PRO A 157 12.61 22.22 17.31
N ILE A 158 12.03 23.29 17.85
CA ILE A 158 11.72 24.52 17.09
C ILE A 158 12.94 25.17 16.42
N ASN A 159 14.13 25.06 17.02
CA ASN A 159 15.38 25.56 16.45
C ASN A 159 15.78 24.85 15.14
N PHE A 160 15.27 23.65 14.89
CA PHE A 160 15.40 22.96 13.61
C PHE A 160 14.18 23.16 12.72
N ALA A 161 12.97 23.19 13.30
CA ALA A 161 11.72 23.32 12.55
C ALA A 161 11.50 24.71 11.93
N GLY A 162 12.00 25.76 12.59
CA GLY A 162 11.88 27.17 12.17
C GLY A 162 10.49 27.81 12.33
N ILE A 163 9.44 27.01 12.54
CA ILE A 163 8.06 27.46 12.76
C ILE A 163 7.32 26.53 13.72
N GLU A 164 6.56 27.14 14.64
CA GLU A 164 5.78 26.44 15.65
C GLU A 164 4.64 25.63 15.03
N THR A 165 4.29 24.52 15.69
CA THR A 165 3.18 23.65 15.27
C THR A 165 1.86 24.41 15.18
N SER A 166 1.56 25.27 16.17
CA SER A 166 0.36 26.10 16.15
C SER A 166 0.28 26.97 14.90
N ASN A 167 1.38 27.59 14.50
CA ASN A 167 1.41 28.48 13.34
C ASN A 167 1.22 27.71 12.03
N LYS A 168 1.81 26.51 11.91
CA LYS A 168 1.61 25.63 10.74
C LYS A 168 0.17 25.16 10.63
N VAL A 169 -0.43 24.74 11.75
CA VAL A 169 -1.83 24.30 11.81
C VAL A 169 -2.78 25.46 11.49
N ASP A 170 -2.53 26.66 12.04
CA ASP A 170 -3.33 27.85 11.74
C ASP A 170 -3.28 28.19 10.25
N GLN A 171 -2.08 28.19 9.64
CA GLN A 171 -1.92 28.39 8.20
C GLN A 171 -2.67 27.32 7.38
N PHE A 172 -2.58 26.06 7.79
CA PHE A 172 -3.29 24.97 7.13
C PHE A 172 -4.81 25.14 7.21
N ILE A 173 -5.35 25.52 8.37
CA ILE A 173 -6.79 25.80 8.55
C ILE A 173 -7.24 27.00 7.70
N GLN A 174 -6.42 28.04 7.56
CA GLN A 174 -6.74 29.14 6.66
C GLN A 174 -6.79 28.69 5.19
N GLU A 175 -5.89 27.78 4.79
CA GLU A 175 -5.95 27.20 3.45
C GLU A 175 -7.22 26.40 3.22
N LEU A 176 -7.69 25.63 4.21
CA LEU A 176 -9.00 24.95 4.11
C LEU A 176 -10.13 25.95 3.89
N LYS A 177 -10.18 27.04 4.66
CA LYS A 177 -11.19 28.11 4.49
C LYS A 177 -11.13 28.75 3.11
N ASN A 178 -9.94 29.09 2.63
CA ASN A 178 -9.73 29.74 1.33
C ASN A 178 -10.21 28.84 0.17
N ASN A 179 -10.13 27.52 0.34
CA ASN A 179 -10.59 26.54 -0.64
C ASN A 179 -12.05 26.07 -0.41
N ASN A 180 -12.77 26.67 0.54
CA ASN A 180 -14.12 26.25 0.95
C ASN A 180 -14.21 24.76 1.36
N LEU A 181 -13.21 24.28 2.10
CA LEU A 181 -13.16 22.92 2.65
C LEU A 181 -13.45 22.95 4.15
N ASP A 182 -14.34 22.08 4.61
CA ASP A 182 -14.68 21.98 6.04
C ASP A 182 -13.60 21.24 6.85
N SER A 183 -12.93 20.29 6.19
CA SER A 183 -11.94 19.40 6.82
C SER A 183 -11.00 18.74 5.82
N TYR A 184 -9.94 18.13 6.34
CA TYR A 184 -8.95 17.37 5.60
C TYR A 184 -8.45 16.18 6.42
N PHE A 185 -8.27 15.05 5.75
CA PHE A 185 -7.71 13.83 6.33
C PHE A 185 -6.32 13.57 5.74
N LEU A 186 -5.29 13.64 6.57
CA LEU A 186 -3.91 13.35 6.19
C LEU A 186 -3.56 11.90 6.51
N SER A 187 -3.02 11.22 5.50
CA SER A 187 -2.45 9.88 5.62
C SER A 187 -0.95 9.82 5.30
N SER A 188 -0.36 10.86 4.72
CA SER A 188 1.09 10.88 4.46
C SER A 188 1.84 11.16 5.77
N LEU A 189 2.64 10.20 6.22
CA LEU A 189 3.29 10.25 7.53
C LEU A 189 4.29 11.41 7.64
N ASP A 190 4.98 11.72 6.54
CA ASP A 190 5.89 12.86 6.42
C ASP A 190 5.18 14.21 6.51
N SER A 191 4.00 14.35 5.88
CA SER A 191 3.16 15.55 6.03
C SER A 191 2.70 15.73 7.48
N ILE A 192 2.28 14.66 8.14
CA ILE A 192 1.86 14.69 9.55
C ILE A 192 3.04 15.07 10.46
N ALA A 193 4.19 14.41 10.27
CA ALA A 193 5.42 14.69 11.02
C ALA A 193 5.87 16.14 10.85
N TRP A 194 5.80 16.70 9.64
CA TRP A 194 6.15 18.08 9.38
C TRP A 194 5.16 19.06 10.03
N LEU A 195 3.85 18.83 9.83
CA LEU A 195 2.79 19.72 10.29
C LEU A 195 2.77 19.83 11.82
N LEU A 196 2.99 18.71 12.51
CA LEU A 196 2.94 18.64 13.97
C LEU A 196 4.29 18.86 14.66
N ASN A 197 5.40 19.00 13.90
CA ASN A 197 6.76 18.94 14.43
C ASN A 197 6.98 17.70 15.30
N LEU A 198 6.51 16.54 14.86
CA LEU A 198 6.69 15.26 15.56
C LEU A 198 7.55 14.32 14.72
N ARG A 199 8.26 13.41 15.38
CA ARG A 199 9.07 12.35 14.75
C ARG A 199 8.86 11.04 15.49
N GLY A 200 9.19 9.94 14.80
CA GLY A 200 9.18 8.59 15.34
C GLY A 200 10.26 7.73 14.67
N ASP A 201 10.24 6.43 14.94
CA ASP A 201 11.15 5.42 14.40
C ASP A 201 10.38 4.17 13.97
N ASP A 202 9.17 4.35 13.43
CA ASP A 202 8.30 3.25 12.99
C ASP A 202 8.66 2.76 11.58
N ILE A 203 9.25 3.63 10.76
CA ILE A 203 9.65 3.36 9.38
C ILE A 203 11.17 3.37 9.28
N LEU A 204 11.75 2.31 8.73
CA LEU A 204 13.19 2.23 8.54
C LEU A 204 13.68 3.38 7.63
N HIS A 205 14.76 4.04 8.05
CA HIS A 205 15.42 5.17 7.36
C HIS A 205 14.62 6.48 7.31
N SER A 206 13.39 6.52 7.81
CA SER A 206 12.54 7.70 7.81
C SER A 206 12.00 7.95 9.21
N PRO A 207 12.31 9.09 9.87
CA PRO A 207 11.96 9.33 11.27
C PRO A 207 10.47 9.68 11.44
N LEU A 208 9.60 8.72 11.11
CA LEU A 208 8.16 8.85 11.01
C LEU A 208 7.50 7.89 12.01
N ALA A 209 6.35 8.33 12.53
CA ALA A 209 5.46 7.50 13.35
C ALA A 209 4.21 7.16 12.53
N PHE A 210 3.65 5.98 12.72
CA PHE A 210 2.37 5.62 12.15
C PHE A 210 1.27 6.52 12.71
N ALA A 211 0.60 7.26 11.83
CA ALA A 211 -0.44 8.17 12.24
C ALA A 211 -1.41 8.51 11.11
N TYR A 212 -2.63 8.87 11.50
CA TYR A 212 -3.54 9.65 10.65
C TYR A 212 -3.88 10.96 11.36
N LEU A 213 -4.10 12.02 10.61
CA LEU A 213 -4.46 13.32 11.18
C LEU A 213 -5.72 13.84 10.52
N PHE A 214 -6.76 14.10 11.31
CA PHE A 214 -7.96 14.78 10.86
C PHE A 214 -7.94 16.23 11.35
N ILE A 215 -8.04 17.18 10.43
CA ILE A 215 -8.09 18.62 10.72
C ILE A 215 -9.41 19.15 10.20
N SER A 216 -10.12 19.94 11.00
CA SER A 216 -11.28 20.69 10.53
C SER A 216 -11.15 22.18 10.85
N VAL A 217 -11.98 22.97 10.20
CA VAL A 217 -12.03 24.42 10.39
C VAL A 217 -12.56 24.80 11.79
N GLU A 218 -13.47 24.00 12.34
CA GLU A 218 -14.20 24.33 13.57
C GLU A 218 -13.67 23.61 14.82
N ASN A 219 -13.08 22.42 14.65
CA ASN A 219 -12.69 21.55 15.75
C ASN A 219 -11.16 21.44 15.86
N LYS A 220 -10.69 21.04 17.04
CA LYS A 220 -9.29 20.75 17.25
C LYS A 220 -8.84 19.59 16.35
N PRO A 221 -7.59 19.62 15.82
CA PRO A 221 -7.01 18.49 15.13
C PRO A 221 -7.06 17.21 15.98
N VAL A 222 -7.36 16.08 15.34
CA VAL A 222 -7.39 14.76 15.96
C VAL A 222 -6.31 13.89 15.33
N LEU A 223 -5.29 13.56 16.13
CA LEU A 223 -4.21 12.64 15.77
C LEU A 223 -4.61 11.22 16.20
N TYR A 224 -4.60 10.29 15.26
CA TYR A 224 -4.82 8.86 15.48
C TYR A 224 -3.48 8.15 15.42
N LEU A 225 -3.16 7.38 16.47
CA LEU A 225 -1.93 6.61 16.66
C LEU A 225 -2.27 5.12 16.78
#